data_AF-A0A9P4LR58-F1
#
_entry.id   AF-A0A9P4LR58-F1
#
_cell.length_a   1.000
_cell.length_b   1.000
_cell.length_c   1.000
_cell.angle_alpha   90.00
_cell.angle_beta   90.00
_cell.angle_gamma   90.00
#
_symmetry.space_group_name_H-M   'P 1'
#
loop_
_entity.id
_entity.type
_entity.pdbx_description
1 polymer ?
#
loop_
_entity_poly.entity_id
_entity_poly.type
_entity_poly.pdbx_seq_one_letter_code
_entity_poly.pdbx_strand_id
1 'polypeptide(L)'
;TMKLKKPIRETITYPRLTVTDGDDACLNYSTPYEHILACGHLISTALPHRACAPNCWHITNDDENPNYVVHRRNEQEVSTQPFYCNACVETEFEPLIPDRLTAAEAEEDRAQVRAEQAEARGKSTKYRKCYIALKVTSVPCFSDRRSPLRYHPTEDGHPFDLSLPRTGKNMFEDV
;
A
#
# COMPACT_ATOMS: atom_id res chain seq x y z
N THR A 1 27.19 5.43 -33.68
CA THR A 1 27.07 5.47 -32.21
C THR A 1 25.71 4.93 -31.81
N MET A 2 25.63 3.73 -31.22
CA MET A 2 24.36 3.19 -30.74
C MET A 2 23.87 4.06 -29.58
N LYS A 3 22.81 4.85 -29.79
CA LYS A 3 22.16 5.56 -28.69
C LYS A 3 21.62 4.51 -27.73
N LEU A 4 22.21 4.40 -26.54
CA LEU A 4 21.67 3.63 -25.43
C LEU A 4 20.20 4.01 -25.27
N LYS A 5 19.31 3.04 -25.47
CA LYS A 5 17.86 3.25 -25.36
C LYS A 5 17.56 3.47 -23.88
N LYS A 6 17.02 4.65 -23.53
CA LYS A 6 16.61 4.92 -22.15
C LYS A 6 15.46 3.97 -21.76
N PRO A 7 15.49 3.36 -20.56
CA PRO A 7 14.34 2.65 -20.03
C PRO A 7 13.15 3.61 -19.90
N ILE A 8 11.93 3.08 -20.04
CA ILE A 8 10.70 3.85 -19.79
C ILE A 8 10.48 3.81 -18.29
N ARG A 9 10.48 4.97 -17.64
CA ARG A 9 10.19 5.10 -16.22
C ARG A 9 8.72 4.73 -15.98
N GLU A 10 8.51 3.77 -15.08
CA GLU A 10 7.23 3.55 -14.43
C GLU A 10 7.17 4.41 -13.17
N THR A 11 6.07 5.15 -13.01
CA THR A 11 5.77 5.89 -11.79
C THR A 11 4.71 5.14 -11.02
N ILE A 12 5.04 4.83 -9.76
CA ILE A 12 4.10 4.22 -8.84
C ILE A 12 3.37 5.28 -8.06
N THR A 13 2.08 5.09 -7.88
CA THR A 13 1.26 5.88 -6.96
C THR A 13 0.53 4.95 -6.00
N TYR A 14 0.31 5.46 -4.79
CA TYR A 14 -0.45 4.79 -3.73
C TYR A 14 -1.70 5.63 -3.48
N PRO A 15 -2.82 5.31 -4.13
CA PRO A 15 -4.02 6.14 -4.02
C PRO A 15 -4.49 6.24 -2.57
N ARG A 16 -4.78 7.47 -2.16
CA ARG A 16 -5.48 7.76 -0.91
C ARG A 16 -6.97 7.80 -1.19
N LEU A 17 -7.72 6.90 -0.57
CA LEU A 17 -9.16 6.85 -0.69
C LEU A 17 -9.78 7.97 0.12
N THR A 18 -10.73 8.68 -0.48
CA THR A 18 -11.68 9.50 0.28
C THR A 18 -12.73 8.54 0.80
N VAL A 19 -12.67 8.24 2.09
CA VAL A 19 -13.55 7.23 2.68
C VAL A 19 -14.89 7.86 3.01
N THR A 20 -15.95 7.18 2.61
CA THR A 20 -17.30 7.39 3.11
C THR A 20 -17.71 6.20 3.96
N ASP A 21 -18.73 6.34 4.79
CA ASP A 21 -19.22 5.26 5.65
C ASP A 21 -19.55 3.97 4.86
N GLY A 22 -19.97 4.10 3.59
CA GLY A 22 -20.28 2.97 2.71
C GLY A 22 -19.05 2.25 2.14
N ASP A 23 -17.89 2.90 2.15
CA ASP A 23 -16.65 2.42 1.55
C ASP A 23 -15.59 2.03 2.60
N ASP A 24 -15.89 2.14 3.91
CA ASP A 24 -14.95 1.71 4.94
C ASP A 24 -14.82 0.19 4.96
N ALA A 25 -13.69 -0.31 4.45
CA ALA A 25 -13.33 -1.73 4.47
C ALA A 25 -13.42 -2.36 5.87
N CYS A 26 -13.23 -1.58 6.93
CA CYS A 26 -13.34 -2.06 8.31
C CYS A 26 -14.79 -2.35 8.72
N LEU A 27 -15.76 -1.68 8.12
CA LEU A 27 -17.19 -1.87 8.37
C LEU A 27 -17.83 -2.81 7.33
N ASN A 28 -17.11 -3.13 6.25
CA ASN A 28 -17.58 -4.00 5.19
C ASN A 28 -17.09 -5.45 5.37
N TYR A 29 -17.99 -6.35 5.77
CA TYR A 29 -17.67 -7.77 5.93
C TYR A 29 -17.31 -8.50 4.63
N SER A 30 -17.58 -7.93 3.44
CA SER A 30 -17.15 -8.54 2.17
C SER A 30 -15.65 -8.35 1.87
N THR A 31 -14.97 -7.47 2.61
CA THR A 31 -13.54 -7.18 2.45
C THR A 31 -12.77 -7.54 3.72
N PRO A 32 -12.78 -8.83 4.14
CA PRO A 32 -12.40 -9.19 5.50
C PRO A 32 -10.90 -9.02 5.81
N TYR A 33 -10.05 -8.84 4.80
CA TYR A 33 -8.60 -8.67 5.00
C TYR A 33 -8.16 -7.21 5.01
N GLU A 34 -9.05 -6.30 4.65
CA GLU A 34 -8.71 -4.93 4.30
C GLU A 34 -9.02 -3.95 5.43
N HIS A 35 -8.17 -2.95 5.57
CA HIS A 35 -8.44 -1.79 6.41
C HIS A 35 -8.05 -0.52 5.67
N ILE A 36 -8.79 0.57 5.89
CA ILE A 36 -8.37 1.89 5.45
C ILE A 36 -7.78 2.63 6.65
N LEU A 37 -6.55 3.13 6.48
CA LEU A 37 -5.87 3.89 7.53
C LEU A 37 -6.28 5.37 7.49
N ALA A 38 -6.07 6.10 8.58
CA ALA A 38 -6.38 7.52 8.68
C ALA A 38 -5.61 8.38 7.64
N CYS A 39 -4.46 7.90 7.14
CA CYS A 39 -3.75 8.53 6.03
C CYS A 39 -4.42 8.33 4.65
N GLY A 40 -5.52 7.58 4.58
CA GLY A 40 -6.29 7.28 3.37
C GLY A 40 -5.79 6.06 2.58
N HIS A 41 -4.66 5.45 2.95
CA HIS A 41 -4.17 4.27 2.25
C HIS A 41 -4.91 3.00 2.69
N LEU A 42 -5.28 2.17 1.72
CA LEU A 42 -5.79 0.83 1.91
C LEU A 42 -4.62 -0.12 2.25
N ILE A 43 -4.78 -0.90 3.31
CA ILE A 43 -3.87 -1.98 3.68
C ILE A 43 -4.58 -3.32 3.70
N SER A 44 -3.82 -4.38 3.52
CA SER A 44 -4.27 -5.76 3.72
C SER A 44 -3.57 -6.37 4.92
N THR A 45 -4.21 -7.34 5.56
CA THR A 45 -3.68 -8.11 6.67
C THR A 45 -3.60 -9.59 6.32
N ALA A 46 -2.77 -10.34 7.04
CA ALA A 46 -2.56 -11.76 6.74
C ALA A 46 -3.76 -12.67 7.07
N LEU A 47 -4.65 -12.25 7.97
CA LEU A 47 -5.82 -13.02 8.41
C LEU A 47 -7.09 -12.20 8.19
N PRO A 48 -8.24 -12.84 7.94
CA PRO A 48 -9.50 -12.12 7.83
C PRO A 48 -9.95 -11.60 9.19
N HIS A 49 -10.77 -10.55 9.17
CA HIS A 49 -11.40 -9.88 10.31
C HIS A 49 -10.43 -9.56 11.44
N ARG A 50 -9.18 -9.21 11.09
CA ARG A 50 -8.24 -8.68 12.07
C ARG A 50 -8.89 -7.49 12.76
N ALA A 51 -8.72 -7.40 14.08
CA ALA A 51 -9.23 -6.27 14.84
C ALA A 51 -8.73 -4.95 14.24
N CYS A 52 -9.55 -3.91 14.31
CA CYS A 52 -9.15 -2.57 13.90
C CYS A 52 -8.00 -2.04 14.78
N ALA A 53 -7.28 -1.04 14.29
CA ALA A 53 -6.17 -0.39 14.98
C ALA A 53 -6.45 1.09 15.22
N PRO A 54 -5.75 1.78 16.14
CA PRO A 54 -6.06 3.17 16.49
C PRO A 54 -5.95 4.16 15.32
N ASN A 55 -5.18 3.79 14.28
CA ASN A 55 -5.02 4.56 13.06
C ASN A 55 -5.86 4.05 11.88
N CYS A 56 -6.87 3.22 12.11
CA CYS A 56 -7.92 2.96 11.12
C CYS A 56 -8.79 4.22 10.96
N TRP A 57 -9.26 4.47 9.75
CA TRP A 57 -9.96 5.70 9.40
C TRP A 57 -11.23 5.93 10.25
N HIS A 58 -12.10 4.92 10.42
CA HIS A 58 -13.29 5.10 11.27
C HIS A 58 -12.98 5.31 12.74
N ILE A 59 -11.84 4.84 13.25
CA ILE A 59 -11.47 5.05 14.66
C ILE A 59 -10.97 6.47 14.85
N THR A 60 -10.16 6.96 13.92
CA THR A 60 -9.60 8.32 14.01
C THR A 60 -10.66 9.40 13.76
N ASN A 61 -11.68 9.12 12.93
CA ASN A 61 -12.74 10.08 12.59
C ASN A 61 -14.06 9.86 13.36
N ASP A 62 -14.11 8.94 14.32
CA ASP A 62 -15.30 8.65 15.17
C ASP A 62 -15.76 9.89 15.95
N ASP A 63 -14.83 10.80 16.31
CA ASP A 63 -15.10 11.99 17.12
C ASP A 63 -15.95 13.05 16.41
N GLU A 64 -16.11 12.99 15.08
CA GLU A 64 -16.85 14.00 14.30
C GLU A 64 -18.33 13.66 14.06
N ASN A 65 -18.80 12.45 14.42
CA ASN A 65 -20.19 12.06 14.18
C ASN A 65 -20.79 11.23 15.34
N PRO A 66 -21.63 11.81 16.23
CA PRO A 66 -22.22 11.10 17.38
C PRO A 66 -23.17 9.95 17.00
N ASN A 67 -23.56 9.82 15.73
CA ASN A 67 -24.34 8.67 15.24
C ASN A 67 -23.48 7.44 14.89
N TYR A 68 -22.16 7.57 14.88
CA TYR A 68 -21.20 6.52 14.51
C TYR A 68 -21.05 5.43 15.59
N VAL A 69 -21.51 5.73 16.82
CA VAL A 69 -21.61 4.81 17.97
C VAL A 69 -22.40 3.52 17.64
N VAL A 70 -23.28 3.56 16.63
CA VAL A 70 -24.14 2.42 16.26
C VAL A 70 -23.38 1.28 15.59
N HIS A 71 -22.18 1.50 15.05
CA HIS A 71 -21.34 0.45 14.47
C HIS A 71 -20.30 -0.16 15.42
N ARG A 72 -20.34 0.19 16.72
CA ARG A 72 -19.73 -0.62 17.80
C ARG A 72 -20.47 -1.94 18.07
N ARG A 73 -21.32 -2.40 17.14
CA ARG A 73 -22.02 -3.68 17.26
C ARG A 73 -21.03 -4.81 16.97
N ASN A 74 -20.60 -5.42 18.06
CA ASN A 74 -19.65 -6.53 18.21
C ASN A 74 -18.24 -6.01 18.50
N GLU A 75 -17.93 -5.92 19.79
CA GLU A 75 -16.70 -6.32 20.51
C GLU A 75 -15.45 -6.72 19.69
N GLN A 76 -15.14 -6.07 18.57
CA GLN A 76 -13.81 -6.12 17.98
C GLN A 76 -12.97 -5.20 18.86
N GLU A 77 -12.30 -5.81 19.84
CA GLU A 77 -11.30 -5.15 20.68
C GLU A 77 -10.36 -4.36 19.77
N VAL A 78 -10.50 -3.04 19.76
CA VAL A 78 -9.58 -2.18 19.02
C VAL A 78 -8.19 -2.47 19.57
N SER A 79 -7.28 -2.85 18.68
CA SER A 79 -5.92 -3.14 19.09
C SER A 79 -5.27 -1.89 19.68
N THR A 80 -4.39 -2.06 20.66
CA THR A 80 -3.59 -0.95 21.22
C THR A 80 -2.47 -0.51 20.29
N GLN A 81 -2.09 -1.32 19.30
CA GLN A 81 -1.00 -1.03 18.38
C GLN A 81 -1.52 -0.58 17.00
N PRO A 82 -0.97 0.51 16.43
CA PRO A 82 -1.31 0.95 15.07
C PRO A 82 -0.74 0.03 14.00
N PHE A 83 -1.29 0.13 12.79
CA PHE A 83 -0.68 -0.44 11.58
C PHE A 83 0.45 0.46 11.05
N TYR A 84 1.48 -0.14 10.48
CA TYR A 84 2.57 0.59 9.83
C TYR A 84 2.31 0.78 8.32
N CYS A 85 2.09 2.01 7.90
CA CYS A 85 1.75 2.29 6.50
C CYS A 85 2.99 2.35 5.60
N ASN A 86 3.37 1.22 4.99
CA ASN A 86 4.43 1.19 3.97
C ASN A 86 4.10 2.12 2.77
N ALA A 87 2.83 2.24 2.39
CA ALA A 87 2.42 3.12 1.28
C ALA A 87 2.75 4.60 1.54
N CYS A 88 2.70 5.08 2.80
CA CYS A 88 3.17 6.44 3.11
C CYS A 88 4.67 6.60 2.85
N VAL A 89 5.47 5.62 3.28
CA VAL A 89 6.93 5.63 3.06
C VAL A 89 7.24 5.70 1.57
N GLU A 90 6.60 4.84 0.78
CA GLU A 90 6.87 4.80 -0.66
C GLU A 90 6.35 6.02 -1.40
N THR A 91 5.23 6.60 -0.97
CA THR A 91 4.69 7.85 -1.52
C THR A 91 5.68 9.01 -1.34
N GLU A 92 6.30 9.11 -0.17
CA GLU A 92 7.29 10.16 0.12
C GLU A 92 8.58 9.94 -0.68
N PHE A 93 8.94 8.67 -0.93
CA PHE A 93 10.17 8.30 -1.62
C PHE A 93 10.06 8.35 -3.15
N GLU A 94 8.89 8.09 -3.75
CA GLU A 94 8.71 7.99 -5.20
C GLU A 94 9.28 9.18 -6.00
N PRO A 95 9.12 10.46 -5.58
CA PRO A 95 9.71 11.60 -6.30
C PRO A 95 11.24 11.59 -6.33
N LEU A 96 11.90 10.85 -5.44
CA LEU A 96 13.35 10.77 -5.31
C LEU A 96 13.96 9.66 -6.19
N ILE A 97 13.14 8.75 -6.72
CA ILE A 97 13.61 7.66 -7.60
C ILE A 97 14.08 8.23 -8.93
N PRO A 98 15.35 8.00 -9.34
CA PRO A 98 15.88 8.54 -10.58
C PRO A 98 15.20 7.99 -11.85
N ASP A 99 14.91 8.87 -12.81
CA ASP A 99 14.29 8.51 -14.12
C ASP A 99 15.08 7.50 -14.95
N ARG A 100 16.36 7.30 -14.63
CA ARG A 100 17.26 6.43 -15.38
C ARG A 100 17.15 4.96 -14.99
N LEU A 101 16.50 4.65 -13.88
CA LEU A 101 16.36 3.29 -13.39
C LEU A 101 15.33 2.52 -14.21
N THR A 102 15.57 1.22 -14.34
CA THR A 102 14.58 0.25 -14.79
C THR A 102 13.50 0.04 -13.72
N ALA A 103 12.39 -0.56 -14.11
CA ALA A 103 11.32 -0.93 -13.19
C ALA A 103 11.79 -1.80 -12.02
N ALA A 104 12.67 -2.77 -12.30
CA ALA A 104 13.23 -3.68 -11.31
C ALA A 104 14.15 -2.96 -10.32
N GLU A 105 15.09 -2.15 -10.82
CA GLU A 105 15.97 -1.33 -9.97
C GLU A 105 15.16 -0.36 -9.11
N ALA A 106 14.12 0.28 -9.67
CA ALA A 106 13.24 1.16 -8.91
C ALA A 106 12.46 0.42 -7.81
N GLU A 107 12.07 -0.84 -8.03
CA GLU A 107 11.41 -1.65 -7.01
C GLU A 107 12.38 -2.12 -5.91
N GLU A 108 13.63 -2.40 -6.26
CA GLU A 108 14.69 -2.70 -5.30
C GLU A 108 14.95 -1.50 -4.38
N ASP A 109 15.08 -0.29 -4.95
CA ASP A 109 15.23 0.96 -4.19
C ASP A 109 14.04 1.17 -3.22
N ARG A 110 12.80 0.95 -3.70
CA ARG A 110 11.60 1.00 -2.87
C ARG A 110 11.65 0.00 -1.72
N ALA A 111 12.00 -1.25 -2.01
CA ALA A 111 12.10 -2.31 -1.01
C ALA A 111 13.14 -1.98 0.07
N GLN A 112 14.30 -1.47 -0.34
CA GLN A 112 15.36 -1.04 0.56
C GLN A 112 14.87 0.08 1.49
N VAL A 113 14.26 1.14 0.95
CA VAL A 113 13.76 2.25 1.76
C VAL A 113 12.64 1.81 2.71
N ARG A 114 11.75 0.91 2.28
CA ARG A 114 10.74 0.31 3.18
C ARG A 114 11.41 -0.40 4.36
N ALA A 115 12.45 -1.20 4.13
CA ALA A 115 13.16 -1.94 5.16
C ALA A 115 13.88 -0.99 6.13
N GLU A 116 14.63 -0.02 5.61
CA GLU A 116 15.35 0.98 6.40
C GLU A 116 14.38 1.80 7.29
N GLN A 117 13.25 2.25 6.74
CA GLN A 117 12.25 2.99 7.51
C GLN A 117 11.54 2.10 8.53
N ALA A 118 11.27 0.84 8.18
CA ALA A 118 10.69 -0.12 9.10
C ALA A 118 11.60 -0.36 10.31
N GLU A 119 12.90 -0.55 10.10
CA GLU A 119 13.89 -0.71 11.17
C GLU A 119 13.99 0.57 12.01
N ALA A 120 14.22 1.73 11.37
CA ALA A 120 14.41 3.01 12.05
C ALA A 120 13.21 3.39 12.93
N ARG A 121 11.99 3.03 12.51
CA ARG A 121 10.76 3.31 13.26
C ARG A 121 10.37 2.20 14.24
N GLY A 122 11.08 1.07 14.26
CA GLY A 122 10.80 -0.08 15.12
C GLY A 122 9.50 -0.78 14.74
N LYS A 123 9.25 -0.98 13.44
CA LYS A 123 8.03 -1.61 12.89
C LYS A 123 7.70 -2.94 13.58
N SER A 124 8.71 -3.79 13.78
CA SER A 124 8.57 -5.14 14.35
C SER A 124 8.06 -5.17 15.80
N THR A 125 8.21 -4.07 16.55
CA THR A 125 7.85 -4.03 17.98
C THR A 125 6.71 -3.07 18.29
N LYS A 126 6.57 -1.99 17.52
CA LYS A 126 5.60 -0.91 17.79
C LYS A 126 4.32 -0.98 16.96
N TYR A 127 4.34 -1.74 15.87
CA TYR A 127 3.27 -1.74 14.89
C TYR A 127 2.82 -3.15 14.54
N ARG A 128 1.59 -3.24 14.07
CA ARG A 128 1.02 -4.48 13.55
C ARG A 128 1.47 -4.72 12.12
N LYS A 129 1.64 -6.01 11.78
CA LYS A 129 1.97 -6.44 10.42
C LYS A 129 0.79 -6.15 9.48
N CYS A 130 1.09 -5.47 8.38
CA CYS A 130 0.18 -5.19 7.28
C CYS A 130 0.96 -5.01 5.97
N TYR A 131 0.22 -5.01 4.87
CA TYR A 131 0.73 -4.97 3.50
C TYR A 131 0.04 -3.86 2.71
N ILE A 132 0.68 -3.39 1.65
CA ILE A 132 0.07 -2.40 0.74
C ILE A 132 -1.03 -3.11 -0.06
N ALA A 133 -2.28 -2.66 0.07
CA ALA A 133 -3.38 -3.28 -0.68
C ALA A 133 -3.54 -2.73 -2.10
N LEU A 134 -3.18 -1.44 -2.29
CA LEU A 134 -3.41 -0.75 -3.55
C LEU A 134 -2.14 0.00 -4.00
N LYS A 135 -1.66 -0.39 -5.18
CA LYS A 135 -0.51 0.20 -5.89
C LYS A 135 -0.92 0.40 -7.35
N VAL A 136 -0.71 1.60 -7.88
CA VAL A 136 -1.05 1.94 -9.26
C VAL A 136 0.21 2.33 -10.01
N THR A 137 0.48 1.59 -11.08
CA THR A 137 1.58 1.88 -12.01
C THR A 137 1.09 2.76 -13.15
N SER A 138 1.89 3.77 -13.48
CA SER A 138 1.67 4.63 -14.64
C SER A 138 2.95 4.76 -15.46
N VAL A 139 2.79 4.95 -16.77
CA VAL A 139 3.90 5.27 -17.68
C VAL A 139 3.62 6.59 -18.39
N PRO A 140 4.67 7.36 -18.72
CA PRO A 140 4.50 8.61 -19.46
C PRO A 140 3.93 8.31 -20.86
N CYS A 141 2.80 8.94 -21.19
CA CYS A 141 2.21 8.89 -22.53
C CYS A 141 2.73 10.04 -23.40
N PHE A 142 2.74 9.83 -24.71
CA PHE A 142 2.91 10.93 -25.66
C PHE A 142 1.69 11.88 -25.64
N SER A 143 1.85 13.08 -26.19
CA SER A 143 0.79 14.08 -26.26
C SER A 143 -0.45 13.63 -27.04
N ASP A 144 -0.30 12.64 -27.92
CA ASP A 144 -1.39 11.98 -28.67
C ASP A 144 -2.07 10.84 -27.89
N ARG A 145 -1.78 10.72 -26.58
CA ARG A 145 -2.28 9.69 -25.66
C ARG A 145 -1.83 8.26 -25.98
N ARG A 146 -0.88 8.08 -26.90
CA ARG A 146 -0.29 6.76 -27.14
C ARG A 146 0.77 6.46 -26.10
N SER A 147 0.83 5.21 -25.66
CA SER A 147 1.97 4.73 -24.90
C SER A 147 3.22 4.80 -25.77
N PRO A 148 4.42 4.92 -25.17
CA PRO A 148 5.65 4.80 -25.93
C PRO A 148 5.63 3.47 -26.70
N LEU A 149 5.90 3.51 -28.02
CA LEU A 149 5.88 2.36 -28.96
C LEU A 149 6.68 1.12 -28.51
N ARG A 150 7.41 1.21 -27.40
CA ARG A 150 8.33 0.22 -26.84
C ARG A 150 8.07 -0.07 -25.37
N TYR A 151 7.00 0.47 -24.78
CA TYR A 151 6.55 -0.02 -23.49
C TYR A 151 5.97 -1.42 -23.73
N HIS A 152 6.68 -2.42 -23.25
CA HIS A 152 6.13 -3.75 -23.07
C HIS A 152 5.96 -3.84 -21.56
N PRO A 153 4.73 -3.88 -21.05
CA PRO A 153 4.52 -4.28 -19.67
C PRO A 153 5.36 -5.53 -19.47
N THR A 154 6.19 -5.57 -18.42
CA THR A 154 6.93 -6.80 -18.12
C THR A 154 5.91 -7.94 -18.09
N GLU A 155 6.22 -9.10 -18.70
CA GLU A 155 5.35 -10.27 -18.60
C GLU A 155 5.19 -10.67 -17.12
N ASP A 156 6.27 -10.47 -16.36
CA ASP A 156 6.29 -10.31 -14.92
C ASP A 156 5.94 -8.85 -14.55
N GLY A 157 4.71 -8.39 -14.85
CA GLY A 157 4.24 -7.04 -14.49
C GLY A 157 4.64 -6.74 -13.05
N HIS A 158 5.02 -5.48 -12.70
CA HIS A 158 5.57 -5.11 -11.37
C HIS A 158 5.13 -6.13 -10.36
N PRO A 159 6.03 -7.01 -9.85
CA PRO A 159 5.62 -8.17 -9.09
C PRO A 159 4.61 -7.66 -8.12
N PHE A 160 3.37 -7.99 -8.41
CA PHE A 160 2.26 -7.36 -7.74
C PHE A 160 2.57 -7.75 -6.30
N ASP A 161 2.74 -6.78 -5.41
CA ASP A 161 2.95 -7.08 -4.00
C ASP A 161 1.61 -7.57 -3.44
N LEU A 162 1.08 -8.62 -4.07
CA LEU A 162 0.12 -9.58 -3.59
C LEU A 162 0.82 -10.39 -2.49
N SER A 163 1.60 -9.79 -1.58
CA SER A 163 2.20 -10.49 -0.45
C SER A 163 1.18 -10.97 0.60
N LEU A 164 -0.13 -10.97 0.25
CA LEU A 164 -0.97 -12.19 -0.01
C LEU A 164 -2.39 -12.07 0.60
N PRO A 165 -3.43 -12.66 -0.05
CA PRO A 165 -3.64 -14.11 0.04
C PRO A 165 -3.85 -14.84 -1.30
N ARG A 166 -2.79 -15.53 -1.76
CA ARG A 166 -2.86 -16.93 -2.22
C ARG A 166 -1.73 -17.71 -1.55
N THR A 167 -2.03 -18.35 -0.44
CA THR A 167 -1.16 -19.25 0.34
C THR A 167 -0.20 -20.08 -0.54
N GLY A 168 1.08 -19.71 -0.58
CA GLY A 168 2.10 -20.41 -1.38
C GLY A 168 3.53 -19.90 -1.19
N LYS A 169 4.38 -20.79 -0.64
CA LYS A 169 5.86 -20.91 -0.58
C LYS A 169 6.84 -19.72 -0.43
N ASN A 170 6.47 -18.45 -0.59
CA ASN A 170 7.41 -17.32 -0.42
C ASN A 170 6.90 -16.29 0.61
N MET A 171 6.80 -16.72 1.87
CA MET A 171 6.64 -15.77 2.98
C MET A 171 7.97 -15.09 3.25
N PHE A 172 8.04 -13.78 3.03
CA PHE A 172 9.04 -12.94 3.68
C PHE A 172 8.59 -12.73 5.13
N GLU A 173 9.08 -13.60 6.00
CA GLU A 173 9.54 -13.14 7.31
C GLU A 173 10.71 -12.20 7.02
N ASP A 174 10.70 -10.99 7.58
CA ASP A 174 11.96 -10.28 7.79
C ASP A 174 12.74 -11.14 8.80
N VAL A 175 13.49 -12.12 8.31
CA VAL A 175 14.49 -12.88 9.07
C VAL A 175 15.84 -12.21 8.87
#